data_AF-A0A1F6E6I9-F1
#
_entry.id   AF-A0A1F6E6I9-F1
#
_cell.length_a   1.000
_cell.length_b   1.000
_cell.length_c   1.000
_cell.angle_alpha   90.00
_cell.angle_beta   90.00
_cell.angle_gamma   90.00
#
_symmetry.space_group_name_H-M   'P 1'
#
loop_
_entity.id
_entity.type
_entity.pdbx_description
1 polymer ?
#
loop_
_entity_poly.entity_id
_entity_poly.type
_entity_poly.pdbx_seq_one_letter_code
_entity_poly.pdbx_strand_id
1 'polypeptide(L)'
;MITFEKEYTRDFTLIMGELWLFSLDRLCAESGWGISSEPLYVGYRHNGMNEYWVNPHGLQWFVDRIYGEHMKGRKYFGEKIKIYRDSVSELQQYWEKNACSVAELKTVFELASQACKGWCVMYYSAGDERTPQDIRAEAVATRDADVLGDKTDALVERSLRTLYQELGDAVRQILEEEIDSPPAISEYGEKFVYCYGKSKFQN
;
A
#
# COMPACT_ATOMS: atom_id res chain seq x y z
N MET A 1 -0.44 9.87 24.88
CA MET A 1 0.68 10.26 23.99
C MET A 1 0.84 9.12 23.00
N ILE A 2 0.75 9.39 21.70
CA ILE A 2 0.92 8.36 20.66
C ILE A 2 2.43 8.27 20.38
N THR A 3 2.96 7.05 20.35
CA THR A 3 4.38 6.79 20.09
C THR A 3 4.50 6.04 18.76
N PHE A 4 5.44 6.44 17.94
CA PHE A 4 5.76 5.78 16.69
C PHE A 4 7.15 5.17 16.74
N GLU A 5 7.29 3.99 16.16
CA GLU A 5 8.54 3.27 16.04
C GLU A 5 8.90 3.14 14.56
N LYS A 6 10.16 3.41 14.21
CA LYS A 6 10.61 3.22 12.82
C LYS A 6 10.57 1.74 12.51
N GLU A 7 9.71 1.32 11.58
CA GLU A 7 9.60 -0.08 11.19
C GLU A 7 10.64 -0.41 10.13
N TYR A 8 10.71 0.40 9.06
CA TYR A 8 11.66 0.17 7.98
C TYR A 8 11.87 1.41 7.09
N THR A 9 12.89 1.31 6.24
CA THR A 9 13.15 2.24 5.13
C THR A 9 12.99 1.48 3.80
N ARG A 10 12.32 2.09 2.84
CA ARG A 10 12.17 1.57 1.47
C ARG A 10 12.45 2.66 0.45
N ASP A 11 13.06 2.25 -0.63
CA ASP A 11 13.28 3.10 -1.79
C ASP A 11 12.19 2.83 -2.83
N PHE A 12 10.99 3.32 -2.54
CA PHE A 12 9.84 3.25 -3.43
C PHE A 12 9.42 4.64 -3.91
N THR A 13 8.62 4.68 -4.96
CA THR A 13 7.83 5.86 -5.30
C THR A 13 6.86 6.20 -4.17
N LEU A 14 6.58 7.49 -3.96
CA LEU A 14 5.59 7.91 -2.95
C LEU A 14 4.20 7.37 -3.25
N ILE A 15 3.82 7.31 -4.53
CA ILE A 15 2.58 6.68 -5.00
C ILE A 15 2.44 5.25 -4.44
N MET A 16 3.45 4.39 -4.55
CA MET A 16 3.33 3.02 -4.01
C MET A 16 3.16 3.01 -2.48
N GLY A 17 3.81 3.95 -1.79
CA GLY A 17 3.58 4.19 -0.37
C GLY A 17 2.13 4.57 -0.06
N GLU A 18 1.56 5.55 -0.79
CA GLU A 18 0.18 5.99 -0.66
C GLU A 18 -0.82 4.86 -0.91
N LEU A 19 -0.62 4.09 -1.98
CA LEU A 19 -1.49 2.98 -2.33
C LEU A 19 -1.53 1.92 -1.24
N TRP A 20 -0.38 1.55 -0.66
CA TRP A 20 -0.34 0.61 0.46
C TRP A 20 -1.03 1.19 1.71
N LEU A 21 -0.64 2.40 2.11
CA LEU A 21 -1.14 3.06 3.30
C LEU A 21 -2.66 3.26 3.25
N PHE A 22 -3.18 3.88 2.19
CA PHE A 22 -4.61 4.12 2.04
C PHE A 22 -5.43 2.84 1.89
N SER A 23 -4.82 1.73 1.45
CA SER A 23 -5.51 0.44 1.39
C SER A 23 -5.78 -0.14 2.78
N LEU A 24 -4.99 0.18 3.81
CA LEU A 24 -5.29 -0.20 5.20
C LEU A 24 -6.59 0.48 5.68
N ASP A 25 -6.72 1.78 5.44
CA ASP A 25 -7.91 2.55 5.80
C ASP A 25 -9.16 2.07 5.03
N ARG A 26 -9.03 1.86 3.71
CA ARG A 26 -10.11 1.33 2.87
C ARG A 26 -10.55 -0.05 3.33
N LEU A 27 -9.60 -0.93 3.67
CA LEU A 27 -9.92 -2.27 4.19
C LEU A 27 -10.71 -2.19 5.51
N CYS A 28 -10.32 -1.29 6.41
CA CYS A 28 -11.03 -1.09 7.68
C CYS A 28 -12.47 -0.62 7.45
N ALA A 29 -12.65 0.35 6.54
CA ALA A 29 -13.97 0.86 6.15
C ALA A 29 -14.85 -0.23 5.52
N GLU A 30 -14.33 -0.98 4.55
CA GLU A 30 -15.05 -2.06 3.85
C GLU A 30 -15.42 -3.22 4.79
N SER A 31 -14.59 -3.49 5.79
CA SER A 31 -14.84 -4.55 6.78
C SER A 31 -15.78 -4.10 7.90
N GLY A 32 -16.21 -2.83 7.93
CA GLY A 32 -17.09 -2.28 8.96
C GLY A 32 -16.44 -2.14 10.33
N TRP A 33 -15.11 -2.18 10.42
CA TRP A 33 -14.38 -2.08 11.70
C TRP A 33 -14.31 -0.65 12.25
N GLY A 34 -14.66 0.32 11.41
CA GLY A 34 -14.35 1.73 11.65
C GLY A 34 -12.86 2.00 11.45
N ILE A 35 -12.43 3.23 11.72
CA ILE A 35 -11.01 3.59 11.71
C ILE A 35 -10.50 3.45 13.13
N SER A 36 -9.26 2.97 13.29
CA SER A 36 -8.57 3.01 14.59
C SER A 36 -8.62 4.42 15.16
N SER A 37 -8.78 4.55 16.48
CA SER A 37 -8.69 5.87 17.14
C SER A 37 -7.29 6.48 17.03
N GLU A 38 -6.31 5.69 16.62
CA GLU A 38 -4.92 6.09 16.42
C GLU A 38 -4.44 5.71 15.01
N PRO A 39 -3.65 6.57 14.34
CA PRO A 39 -3.02 6.24 13.06
C PRO A 39 -2.18 4.96 13.18
N LEU A 40 -2.21 4.11 12.15
CA LEU A 40 -1.39 2.90 12.09
C LEU A 40 0.03 3.23 11.67
N TYR A 41 0.18 4.12 10.67
CA TYR A 41 1.44 4.38 9.98
C TYR A 41 1.65 5.85 9.65
N VAL A 42 2.90 6.28 9.66
CA VAL A 42 3.36 7.57 9.13
C VAL A 42 4.48 7.30 8.13
N GLY A 43 4.30 7.80 6.91
CA GLY A 43 5.33 7.84 5.88
C GLY A 43 6.06 9.18 5.89
N TYR A 44 7.39 9.15 5.92
CA TYR A 44 8.22 10.36 5.84
C TYR A 44 9.32 10.15 4.81
N ARG A 45 9.45 11.06 3.84
CA ARG A 45 10.57 11.01 2.89
C ARG A 45 11.66 11.99 3.29
N HIS A 46 12.85 11.45 3.54
CA HIS A 46 14.05 12.22 3.88
C HIS A 46 15.26 11.68 3.13
N ASN A 47 16.07 12.56 2.56
CA ASN A 47 17.26 12.21 1.76
C ASN A 47 16.98 11.17 0.66
N GLY A 48 15.84 11.29 -0.02
CA GLY A 48 15.47 10.40 -1.12
C GLY A 48 14.93 9.04 -0.69
N MET A 49 14.82 8.74 0.59
CA MET A 49 14.32 7.47 1.12
C MET A 49 12.98 7.64 1.82
N ASN A 50 12.06 6.68 1.66
CA ASN A 50 10.82 6.65 2.43
C ASN A 50 11.05 5.88 3.73
N GLU A 51 10.76 6.52 4.85
CA GLU A 51 10.70 5.90 6.16
C GLU A 51 9.24 5.66 6.54
N TYR A 52 8.97 4.45 7.04
CA TYR A 52 7.66 4.09 7.55
C TYR A 52 7.76 3.86 9.05
N TRP A 53 6.96 4.62 9.77
CA TRP A 53 6.89 4.63 11.22
C TRP A 53 5.54 4.07 11.63
N VAL A 54 5.54 3.05 12.47
CA VAL A 54 4.34 2.33 12.90
C VAL A 54 3.95 2.76 14.31
N ASN A 55 2.65 2.86 14.57
CA ASN A 55 2.12 2.90 15.92
C ASN A 55 1.82 1.46 16.36
N PRO A 56 2.56 0.89 17.32
CA PRO A 56 2.37 -0.50 17.74
C PRO A 56 0.95 -0.80 18.23
N HIS A 57 0.28 0.15 18.90
CA HIS A 57 -1.09 -0.03 19.38
C HIS A 57 -2.11 -0.05 18.24
N GLY A 58 -1.99 0.87 17.29
CA GLY A 58 -2.83 0.91 16.09
C GLY A 58 -2.63 -0.33 15.23
N LEU A 59 -1.39 -0.79 15.07
CA LEU A 59 -1.11 -2.02 14.33
C LEU A 59 -1.67 -3.25 15.05
N GLN A 60 -1.46 -3.39 16.36
CA GLN A 60 -1.99 -4.53 17.12
C GLN A 60 -3.52 -4.59 17.03
N TRP A 61 -4.19 -3.44 17.14
CA TRP A 61 -5.64 -3.35 16.94
C TRP A 61 -6.06 -3.89 15.57
N PHE A 62 -5.33 -3.51 14.51
CA PHE A 62 -5.63 -3.96 13.14
C PHE A 62 -5.41 -5.47 12.97
N VAL A 63 -4.30 -6.00 13.49
CA VAL A 63 -4.00 -7.44 13.49
C VAL A 63 -5.07 -8.22 14.27
N ASP A 64 -5.53 -7.71 15.41
CA ASP A 64 -6.59 -8.33 16.20
C ASP A 64 -7.94 -8.38 15.45
N ARG A 65 -8.24 -7.37 14.62
CA ARG A 65 -9.44 -7.39 13.76
C ARG A 65 -9.36 -8.47 12.69
N ILE A 66 -8.22 -8.57 12.02
CA ILE A 66 -7.95 -9.63 11.03
C ILE A 66 -8.09 -11.01 11.69
N TYR A 67 -7.44 -11.21 12.85
CA TYR A 67 -7.55 -12.44 13.61
C TYR A 67 -9.00 -12.76 14.00
N GLY A 68 -9.76 -11.76 14.46
CA GLY A 68 -11.18 -11.90 14.78
C GLY A 68 -12.03 -12.39 13.61
N GLU A 69 -11.72 -12.00 12.37
CA GLU A 69 -12.40 -12.55 11.19
C GLU A 69 -12.01 -14.00 10.91
N HIS A 70 -10.73 -14.37 11.07
CA HIS A 70 -10.30 -15.77 10.92
C HIS A 70 -10.99 -16.72 11.88
N MET A 71 -11.29 -16.25 13.10
CA MET A 71 -12.02 -17.04 14.09
C MET A 71 -13.48 -17.29 13.72
N LYS A 72 -14.06 -16.54 12.77
CA LYS A 72 -15.39 -16.79 12.20
C LYS A 72 -15.35 -17.80 11.05
N GLY A 73 -14.16 -18.18 10.59
CA GLY A 73 -13.92 -19.16 9.53
C GLY A 73 -13.12 -18.60 8.36
N ARG A 74 -12.80 -19.49 7.40
CA ARG A 74 -11.88 -19.20 6.28
C ARG A 74 -12.44 -18.23 5.23
N LYS A 75 -13.75 -17.99 5.21
CA LYS A 75 -14.42 -17.23 4.14
C LYS A 75 -13.78 -15.85 3.93
N TYR A 76 -13.57 -15.09 5.01
CA TYR A 76 -12.97 -13.76 4.93
C TYR A 76 -11.58 -13.79 4.26
N PHE A 77 -10.71 -14.68 4.72
CA PHE A 77 -9.37 -14.84 4.14
C PHE A 77 -9.44 -15.25 2.66
N GLY A 78 -10.28 -16.23 2.32
CA GLY A 78 -10.43 -16.70 0.95
C GLY A 78 -10.89 -15.60 -0.02
N GLU A 79 -11.82 -14.74 0.40
CA GLU A 79 -12.27 -13.59 -0.38
C GLU A 79 -11.15 -12.57 -0.60
N LYS A 80 -10.37 -12.27 0.45
CA LYS A 80 -9.27 -11.28 0.38
C LYS A 80 -8.10 -11.78 -0.45
N ILE A 81 -7.76 -13.06 -0.35
CA ILE A 81 -6.75 -13.71 -1.21
C ILE A 81 -7.21 -13.76 -2.66
N LYS A 82 -8.50 -14.02 -2.92
CA LYS A 82 -9.04 -13.98 -4.29
C LYS A 82 -8.89 -12.58 -4.89
N ILE A 83 -9.28 -11.53 -4.16
CA ILE A 83 -9.12 -10.13 -4.60
C ILE A 83 -7.66 -9.84 -4.94
N TYR A 84 -6.73 -10.23 -4.07
CA TYR A 84 -5.30 -10.07 -4.32
C TYR A 84 -4.84 -10.78 -5.60
N ARG A 85 -5.17 -12.07 -5.76
CA ARG A 85 -4.76 -12.87 -6.92
C ARG A 85 -5.33 -12.33 -8.23
N ASP A 86 -6.61 -11.99 -8.25
CA ASP A 86 -7.27 -11.44 -9.44
C ASP A 86 -6.63 -10.09 -9.82
N SER A 87 -6.46 -9.19 -8.85
CA SER A 87 -5.86 -7.87 -9.09
C SER A 87 -4.41 -7.97 -9.57
N VAL A 88 -3.62 -8.89 -8.99
CA VAL A 88 -2.24 -9.17 -9.45
C VAL A 88 -2.24 -9.73 -10.87
N SER A 89 -3.17 -10.65 -11.19
CA SER A 89 -3.30 -11.18 -12.56
C SER A 89 -3.63 -10.07 -13.57
N GLU A 90 -4.47 -9.11 -13.19
CA GLU A 90 -4.80 -7.94 -14.02
C GLU A 90 -3.67 -6.91 -14.07
N LEU A 91 -2.79 -6.84 -13.08
CA LEU A 91 -1.61 -5.97 -13.11
C LEU A 91 -0.51 -6.51 -14.02
N GLN A 92 -0.40 -7.83 -14.18
CA GLN A 92 0.64 -8.48 -15.00
C GLN A 92 0.63 -7.99 -16.46
N GLN A 93 -0.53 -7.71 -17.06
CA GLN A 93 -0.63 -7.13 -18.41
C GLN A 93 -0.02 -5.73 -18.53
N TYR A 94 0.16 -5.00 -17.42
CA TYR A 94 0.83 -3.71 -17.40
C TYR A 94 2.31 -3.83 -17.07
N TRP A 95 2.72 -4.77 -16.21
CA TRP A 95 4.12 -4.93 -15.79
C TRP A 95 5.08 -5.20 -16.95
N GLU A 96 4.60 -5.86 -18.01
CA GLU A 96 5.36 -6.13 -19.23
C GLU A 96 5.47 -4.92 -20.17
N LYS A 97 4.74 -3.82 -19.91
CA LYS A 97 4.82 -2.60 -20.72
C LYS A 97 6.09 -1.82 -20.41
N ASN A 98 6.65 -1.16 -21.43
CA ASN A 98 7.75 -0.24 -21.22
C ASN A 98 7.31 0.99 -20.39
N ALA A 99 6.17 1.59 -20.68
CA ALA A 99 5.61 2.68 -19.90
C ALA A 99 4.10 2.73 -20.07
N CYS A 100 3.41 3.25 -19.06
CA CYS A 100 1.98 3.55 -19.10
C CYS A 100 1.75 5.04 -19.36
N SER A 101 0.67 5.35 -20.08
CA SER A 101 0.08 6.69 -20.08
C SER A 101 -0.49 7.05 -18.70
N VAL A 102 -0.79 8.33 -18.46
CA VAL A 102 -1.42 8.78 -17.20
C VAL A 102 -2.75 8.05 -16.94
N ALA A 103 -3.57 7.87 -17.98
CA ALA A 103 -4.85 7.15 -17.85
C ALA A 103 -4.64 5.68 -17.43
N GLU A 104 -3.68 4.99 -18.04
CA GLU A 104 -3.34 3.62 -17.65
C GLU A 104 -2.75 3.54 -16.24
N LEU A 105 -1.91 4.51 -15.85
CA LEU A 105 -1.38 4.57 -14.48
C LEU A 105 -2.50 4.69 -13.45
N LYS A 106 -3.53 5.51 -13.70
CA LYS A 106 -4.71 5.59 -12.82
C LYS A 106 -5.42 4.23 -12.70
N THR A 107 -5.53 3.47 -13.78
CA THR A 107 -6.05 2.10 -13.71
C THR A 107 -5.14 1.18 -12.90
N VAL A 108 -3.83 1.27 -13.09
CA VAL A 108 -2.83 0.52 -12.30
C VAL A 108 -2.94 0.87 -10.81
N PHE A 109 -3.13 2.14 -10.46
CA PHE A 109 -3.28 2.58 -9.06
C PHE A 109 -4.50 1.97 -8.39
N GLU A 110 -5.65 1.94 -9.08
CA GLU A 110 -6.85 1.30 -8.54
C GLU A 110 -6.64 -0.20 -8.34
N LEU A 111 -6.10 -0.91 -9.34
CA LEU A 111 -5.80 -2.34 -9.23
C LEU A 111 -4.79 -2.64 -8.10
N ALA A 112 -3.74 -1.83 -7.99
CA ALA A 112 -2.74 -1.97 -6.94
C ALA A 112 -3.34 -1.69 -5.55
N SER A 113 -4.26 -0.72 -5.42
CA SER A 113 -4.99 -0.51 -4.16
C SER A 113 -5.86 -1.72 -3.80
N GLN A 114 -6.59 -2.29 -4.76
CA GLN A 114 -7.36 -3.52 -4.53
C GLN A 114 -6.46 -4.68 -4.09
N ALA A 115 -5.33 -4.88 -4.77
CA ALA A 115 -4.35 -5.89 -4.42
C ALA A 115 -3.78 -5.66 -3.02
N CYS A 116 -3.41 -4.42 -2.67
CA CYS A 116 -2.88 -4.05 -1.36
C CYS A 116 -3.83 -4.40 -0.21
N LYS A 117 -5.15 -4.27 -0.38
CA LYS A 117 -6.12 -4.70 0.65
C LYS A 117 -6.03 -6.20 0.94
N GLY A 118 -5.99 -7.03 -0.09
CA GLY A 118 -5.83 -8.47 0.06
C GLY A 118 -4.44 -8.85 0.59
N TRP A 119 -3.41 -8.12 0.12
CA TRP A 119 -2.04 -8.25 0.59
C TRP A 119 -1.92 -7.95 2.08
N CYS A 120 -2.57 -6.91 2.61
CA CYS A 120 -2.52 -6.60 4.03
C CYS A 120 -3.06 -7.76 4.88
N VAL A 121 -4.23 -8.32 4.51
CA VAL A 121 -4.79 -9.49 5.21
C VAL A 121 -3.81 -10.66 5.16
N MET A 122 -3.28 -10.97 3.98
CA MET A 122 -2.27 -12.03 3.79
C MET A 122 -1.02 -11.81 4.65
N TYR A 123 -0.41 -10.63 4.60
CA TYR A 123 0.83 -10.30 5.28
C TYR A 123 0.71 -10.46 6.79
N TYR A 124 -0.33 -9.89 7.40
CA TYR A 124 -0.52 -9.98 8.85
C TYR A 124 -0.99 -11.37 9.30
N SER A 125 -1.74 -12.11 8.46
CA SER A 125 -2.07 -13.51 8.73
C SER A 125 -0.83 -14.41 8.78
N ALA A 126 0.14 -14.16 7.91
CA ALA A 126 1.39 -14.91 7.89
C ALA A 126 2.24 -14.66 9.15
N GLY A 127 2.25 -13.41 9.63
CA GLY A 127 3.04 -12.95 10.78
C GLY A 127 2.44 -13.26 12.16
N ASP A 128 1.13 -13.45 12.27
CA ASP A 128 0.46 -13.71 13.55
C ASP A 128 0.35 -15.22 13.85
N GLU A 129 1.05 -15.68 14.89
CA GLU A 129 1.06 -17.08 15.34
C GLU A 129 -0.30 -17.58 15.84
N ARG A 130 -1.22 -16.68 16.18
CA ARG A 130 -2.59 -17.04 16.61
C ARG A 130 -3.44 -17.48 15.43
N THR A 131 -3.10 -17.08 14.21
CA THR A 131 -3.86 -17.38 12.98
C THR A 131 -4.01 -18.89 12.79
N PRO A 132 -5.22 -19.40 12.45
CA PRO A 132 -5.42 -20.81 12.15
C PRO A 132 -4.38 -21.36 11.16
N GLN A 133 -3.82 -22.53 11.45
CA GLN A 133 -2.65 -23.07 10.76
C GLN A 133 -2.85 -23.17 9.24
N ASP A 134 -4.04 -23.55 8.80
CA ASP A 134 -4.42 -23.69 7.40
C ASP A 134 -4.48 -22.34 6.67
N ILE A 135 -4.85 -21.26 7.36
CA ILE A 135 -4.86 -19.89 6.83
C ILE A 135 -3.42 -19.36 6.80
N ARG A 136 -2.69 -19.51 7.91
CA ARG A 136 -1.31 -19.05 8.04
C ARG A 136 -0.40 -19.70 7.01
N ALA A 137 -0.55 -21.01 6.76
CA ALA A 137 0.25 -21.71 5.76
C ALA A 137 0.03 -21.18 4.33
N GLU A 138 -1.23 -20.92 3.94
CA GLU A 138 -1.51 -20.31 2.63
C GLU A 138 -1.01 -18.86 2.57
N ALA A 139 -1.14 -18.11 3.65
CA ALA A 139 -0.66 -16.74 3.74
C ALA A 139 0.87 -16.66 3.57
N VAL A 140 1.63 -17.51 4.25
CA VAL A 140 3.09 -17.62 4.11
C VAL A 140 3.46 -18.00 2.68
N ALA A 141 2.86 -19.06 2.13
CA ALA A 141 3.15 -19.49 0.75
C ALA A 141 2.82 -18.41 -0.29
N THR A 142 1.75 -17.65 -0.08
CA THR A 142 1.38 -16.53 -0.95
C THR A 142 2.36 -15.36 -0.81
N ARG A 143 2.80 -15.06 0.42
CA ARG A 143 3.80 -14.01 0.70
C ARG A 143 5.14 -14.34 0.05
N ASP A 144 5.58 -15.59 0.11
CA ASP A 144 6.87 -16.00 -0.45
C ASP A 144 6.93 -15.89 -1.98
N ALA A 145 5.77 -15.91 -2.64
CA ALA A 145 5.62 -15.72 -4.08
C ALA A 145 5.20 -14.30 -4.48
N ASP A 146 4.99 -13.40 -3.53
CA ASP A 146 4.50 -12.04 -3.79
C ASP A 146 5.54 -11.21 -4.54
N VAL A 147 5.06 -10.46 -5.53
CA VAL A 147 5.85 -9.53 -6.33
C VAL A 147 5.16 -8.18 -6.53
N LEU A 148 4.01 -7.95 -5.86
CA LEU A 148 3.14 -6.81 -6.09
C LEU A 148 3.90 -5.48 -5.94
N GLY A 149 4.60 -5.32 -4.82
CA GLY A 149 5.34 -4.09 -4.50
C GLY A 149 6.40 -3.79 -5.55
N ASP A 150 7.37 -4.69 -5.73
CA ASP A 150 8.52 -4.48 -6.59
C ASP A 150 8.14 -4.28 -8.06
N LYS A 151 7.21 -5.09 -8.59
CA LYS A 151 6.81 -5.02 -10.00
C LYS A 151 5.99 -3.77 -10.30
N THR A 152 5.10 -3.39 -9.39
CA THR A 152 4.27 -2.20 -9.58
C THR A 152 5.11 -0.94 -9.43
N ASP A 153 5.97 -0.85 -8.41
CA ASP A 153 6.86 0.31 -8.22
C ASP A 153 7.77 0.53 -9.42
N ALA A 154 8.39 -0.54 -9.94
CA ALA A 154 9.24 -0.45 -11.13
C ALA A 154 8.50 0.01 -12.39
N LEU A 155 7.24 -0.42 -12.56
CA LEU A 155 6.38 0.06 -13.66
C LEU A 155 6.03 1.54 -13.48
N VAL A 156 5.61 1.93 -12.27
CA VAL A 156 5.22 3.31 -11.95
C VAL A 156 6.40 4.23 -12.18
N GLU A 157 7.55 3.95 -11.58
CA GLU A 157 8.75 4.78 -11.74
C GLU A 157 9.12 4.94 -13.22
N ARG A 158 9.21 3.84 -13.97
CA ARG A 158 9.61 3.88 -15.38
C ARG A 158 8.61 4.69 -16.22
N SER A 159 7.32 4.59 -15.91
CA SER A 159 6.28 5.37 -16.57
C SER A 159 6.40 6.86 -16.24
N LEU A 160 6.61 7.21 -14.97
CA LEU A 160 6.80 8.61 -14.55
C LEU A 160 8.05 9.23 -15.19
N ARG A 161 9.16 8.49 -15.25
CA ARG A 161 10.38 8.95 -15.97
C ARG A 161 10.14 9.17 -17.45
N THR A 162 9.25 8.40 -18.07
CA THR A 162 8.91 8.55 -19.49
C THR A 162 8.01 9.78 -19.71
N LEU A 163 7.03 9.98 -18.83
CA LEU A 163 6.05 11.07 -18.89
C LEU A 163 6.66 12.44 -18.51
N TYR A 164 7.56 12.46 -17.52
CA TYR A 164 8.09 13.66 -16.86
C TYR A 164 9.63 13.64 -16.84
N GLN A 165 10.23 13.56 -18.02
CA GLN A 165 11.68 13.38 -18.19
C GLN A 165 12.49 14.51 -17.52
N GLU A 166 11.96 15.72 -17.54
CA GLU A 166 12.56 16.93 -16.95
C GLU A 166 12.71 16.85 -15.42
N LEU A 167 11.95 15.99 -14.75
CA LEU A 167 12.01 15.84 -13.30
C LEU A 167 13.14 14.90 -12.85
N GLY A 168 13.75 14.14 -13.75
CA GLY A 168 14.86 13.22 -13.42
C GLY A 168 14.47 12.23 -12.32
N ASP A 169 15.21 12.22 -11.20
CA ASP A 169 14.94 11.36 -10.04
C ASP A 169 13.80 11.88 -9.14
N ALA A 170 13.39 13.13 -9.29
CA ALA A 170 12.32 13.72 -8.50
C ALA A 170 10.94 13.07 -8.78
N VAL A 171 10.80 12.35 -9.89
CA VAL A 171 9.59 11.60 -10.22
C VAL A 171 9.14 10.64 -9.11
N ARG A 172 10.07 10.11 -8.31
CA ARG A 172 9.76 9.22 -7.18
C ARG A 172 9.01 9.93 -6.05
N GLN A 173 8.95 11.26 -6.08
CA GLN A 173 8.27 12.11 -5.10
C GLN A 173 6.90 12.62 -5.56
N ILE A 174 6.45 12.21 -6.75
CA ILE A 174 5.09 12.50 -7.22
C ILE A 174 4.10 11.74 -6.33
N LEU A 175 3.06 12.45 -5.88
CA LEU A 175 1.90 11.87 -5.20
C LEU A 175 0.84 11.43 -6.21
N GLU A 176 -0.03 10.51 -5.83
CA GLU A 176 -1.12 10.01 -6.68
C GLU A 176 -1.98 11.16 -7.24
N GLU A 177 -2.30 12.14 -6.40
CA GLU A 177 -3.12 13.32 -6.76
C GLU A 177 -2.40 14.32 -7.67
N GLU A 178 -1.07 14.26 -7.73
CA GLU A 178 -0.23 15.12 -8.56
C GLU A 178 -0.03 14.54 -9.97
N ILE A 179 -0.54 13.33 -10.26
CA ILE A 179 -0.17 12.58 -11.48
C ILE A 179 -0.53 13.30 -12.79
N ASP A 180 -1.56 14.15 -12.82
CA ASP A 180 -1.94 14.90 -14.03
C ASP A 180 -1.15 16.20 -14.20
N SER A 181 -0.57 16.72 -13.12
CA SER A 181 0.10 18.01 -13.08
C SER A 181 1.15 18.00 -11.96
N PRO A 182 2.29 17.32 -12.17
CA PRO A 182 3.32 17.23 -11.14
C PRO A 182 3.90 18.61 -10.81
N PRO A 183 4.34 18.84 -9.56
CA PRO A 183 5.04 20.06 -9.18
C PRO A 183 6.28 20.32 -10.06
N ALA A 184 6.69 21.59 -10.15
CA ALA A 184 7.96 21.93 -10.78
C ALA A 184 9.15 21.35 -10.01
N ILE A 185 10.27 21.09 -10.68
CA ILE A 185 11.46 20.49 -10.05
C ILE A 185 11.92 21.26 -8.79
N SER A 186 11.76 22.58 -8.78
CA SER A 186 12.12 23.48 -7.67
C SER A 186 11.23 23.35 -6.44
N GLU A 187 10.07 22.71 -6.58
CA GLU A 187 9.10 22.48 -5.50
C GLU A 187 9.34 21.14 -4.80
N TYR A 188 10.24 20.30 -5.32
CA TYR A 188 10.63 19.06 -4.65
C TYR A 188 11.69 19.31 -3.58
N GLY A 189 11.48 18.66 -2.43
CA GLY A 189 12.26 18.81 -1.21
C GLY A 189 11.91 17.69 -0.24
N GLU A 190 11.71 17.99 1.05
CA GLU A 190 11.14 17.00 1.97
C GLU A 190 9.62 16.92 1.77
N LYS A 191 9.08 15.70 1.61
CA LYS A 191 7.64 15.45 1.56
C LYS A 191 7.22 14.50 2.68
N PHE A 192 6.06 14.79 3.28
CA PHE A 192 5.42 13.93 4.25
C PHE A 192 4.19 13.28 3.63
N VAL A 193 4.04 11.97 3.80
CA VAL A 193 2.86 11.23 3.39
C VAL A 193 2.29 10.56 4.63
N TYR A 194 1.21 11.13 5.16
CA TYR A 194 0.56 10.59 6.35
C TYR A 194 -0.53 9.60 5.94
N CYS A 195 -0.49 8.38 6.49
CA CYS A 195 -1.69 7.55 6.56
C CYS A 195 -2.55 8.08 7.71
N TYR A 196 -3.30 9.12 7.40
CA TYR A 196 -4.47 9.49 8.18
C TYR A 196 -5.65 9.12 7.31
N GLY A 197 -6.63 8.39 7.85
CA GLY A 197 -7.89 8.17 7.15
C GLY A 197 -8.34 9.48 6.50
N LYS A 198 -8.29 9.53 5.16
CA LYS A 198 -8.76 10.66 4.33
C LYS A 198 -10.29 10.88 4.48
N SER A 199 -10.90 10.45 5.58
CA SER A 199 -12.27 10.78 5.98
C SER A 199 -12.38 12.09 6.80
N LYS A 200 -11.30 12.87 6.94
CA LYS A 200 -11.35 14.23 7.54
C LYS A 200 -10.94 15.39 6.62
N PHE A 201 -10.79 15.18 5.31
CA PHE A 201 -10.53 16.28 4.36
C PHE A 201 -11.38 16.20 3.08
N GLN A 202 -12.65 15.82 3.22
CA GLN A 202 -13.69 16.18 2.25
C GLN A 202 -14.77 16.96 3.01
N ASN A 203 -14.72 18.28 2.88
CA ASN A 203 -15.88 19.14 3.06
C ASN A 203 -16.78 19.01 1.82
#